data_AF-A0A6T9Q0B9-F1
#
_entry.id   AF-A0A6T9Q0B9-F1
#
_cell.length_a   1.000
_cell.length_b   1.000
_cell.length_c   1.000
_cell.angle_alpha   90.00
_cell.angle_beta   90.00
_cell.angle_gamma   90.00
#
_symmetry.space_group_name_H-M   'P 1'
#
loop_
_entity.id
_entity.type
_entity.pdbx_description
1 polymer ?
#
loop_
_entity_poly.entity_id
_entity_poly.type
_entity_poly.pdbx_seq_one_letter_code
_entity_poly.pdbx_strand_id
1 'polypeptide(L)'
;SSMSLILLLLIGSAHSLLLPGPRCRSPTEGSSRREALRVAASWGLGAAVAATPLGAAQAVTNRKAQMTPAELQESLVLILRVKEATEQESRLIKSGKYKSLQRLNVKRAISMMIDNYDLYGRFVATSAAAPGDKIQTATGYGQRAVESLVQIIEYFPDKLVANDLSREQQSFVLAALDSSSKNIDSFLALMPSTTLDAARTQVVEENALNEKEYENEDGSKEILNKPVSKTLAQP
;
A
#
# COMPACT_ATOMS: atom_id res chain seq x y z
N SER A 1 40.01 13.42 -0.25
CA SER A 1 38.74 14.14 -0.47
C SER A 1 37.74 13.14 -0.99
N SER A 2 36.99 12.47 -0.12
CA SER A 2 35.83 12.94 0.66
C SER A 2 34.54 13.01 -0.16
N MET A 3 33.58 12.20 0.31
CA MET A 3 32.13 12.16 0.00
C MET A 3 31.79 11.51 -1.36
N SER A 4 30.82 10.61 -1.50
CA SER A 4 29.57 10.44 -0.74
C SER A 4 29.04 9.00 -0.88
N LEU A 5 28.65 8.38 0.24
CA LEU A 5 27.87 7.14 0.31
C LEU A 5 26.41 7.51 0.05
N ILE A 6 25.79 7.01 -1.05
CA ILE A 6 24.34 7.11 -1.25
C ILE A 6 23.72 5.72 -1.26
N LEU A 7 22.93 5.54 -0.21
CA LEU A 7 21.97 4.51 0.10
C LEU A 7 20.79 4.60 -0.88
N LEU A 8 20.57 3.59 -1.72
CA LEU A 8 19.36 3.50 -2.54
C LEU A 8 18.20 3.01 -1.67
N LEU A 9 17.62 3.99 -0.98
CA LEU A 9 16.23 4.01 -0.54
C LEU A 9 15.34 4.20 -1.77
N LEU A 10 14.15 3.61 -1.74
CA LEU A 10 13.00 3.99 -2.55
C LEU A 10 12.94 5.51 -2.78
N ILE A 11 13.11 5.95 -4.03
CA ILE A 11 12.78 7.31 -4.45
C ILE A 11 11.58 7.23 -5.39
N GLY A 12 10.41 7.52 -4.83
CA GLY A 12 9.31 8.11 -5.58
C GLY A 12 9.63 9.57 -5.89
N SER A 13 9.33 9.98 -7.11
CA SER A 13 9.49 11.32 -7.66
C SER A 13 8.78 12.41 -6.85
N ALA A 14 9.49 13.50 -6.56
CA ALA A 14 8.87 14.80 -6.28
C ALA A 14 9.76 15.92 -6.84
N HIS A 15 9.38 16.43 -8.01
CA HIS A 15 9.81 17.72 -8.54
C HIS A 15 8.64 18.69 -8.38
N SER A 16 8.77 19.70 -7.51
CA SER A 16 8.16 21.04 -7.67
C SER A 16 8.57 22.01 -6.56
N LEU A 17 9.44 22.94 -6.96
CA LEU A 17 9.40 24.39 -6.74
C LEU A 17 9.24 24.97 -5.31
N LEU A 18 10.32 25.66 -4.91
CA LEU A 18 10.38 26.69 -3.87
C LEU A 18 9.33 27.79 -4.06
N LEU A 19 8.69 28.22 -2.96
CA LEU A 19 8.28 29.61 -2.67
C LEU A 19 8.16 29.82 -1.14
N PRO A 20 8.18 31.08 -0.64
CA PRO A 20 8.70 31.45 0.68
C PRO A 20 7.68 31.29 1.83
N GLY A 21 8.23 31.05 3.03
CA GLY A 21 7.46 30.68 4.23
C GLY A 21 6.72 31.82 4.93
N PRO A 22 5.67 31.48 5.73
CA PRO A 22 5.05 32.40 6.66
C PRO A 22 5.43 32.11 8.13
N ARG A 23 5.39 33.19 8.91
CA ARG A 23 5.76 33.35 10.32
C ARG A 23 4.85 32.58 11.28
N CYS A 24 5.43 32.17 12.41
CA CYS A 24 4.73 31.66 13.59
C CYS A 24 3.70 32.68 14.12
N ARG A 25 2.48 32.20 14.42
CA ARG A 25 1.52 32.85 15.31
C ARG A 25 0.93 31.78 16.24
N SER A 26 0.90 32.12 17.53
CA SER A 26 0.51 31.29 18.68
C SER A 26 -0.98 30.92 18.70
N PRO A 27 -1.39 29.90 19.48
CA PRO A 27 -2.75 29.37 19.51
C PRO A 27 -3.64 30.18 20.45
N THR A 28 -4.85 30.50 20.01
CA THR A 28 -5.97 30.86 20.90
C THR A 28 -7.21 30.09 20.43
N GLU A 29 -7.68 29.25 21.36
CA GLU A 29 -9.07 28.99 21.77
C GLU A 29 -10.20 28.89 20.74
N GLY A 30 -11.07 27.90 20.97
CA GLY A 30 -12.50 28.10 20.79
C GLY A 30 -13.17 27.19 19.77
N SER A 31 -13.46 25.96 20.18
CA SER A 31 -14.48 25.14 19.53
C SER A 31 -15.87 25.75 19.73
N SER A 32 -16.59 26.06 18.65
CA SER A 32 -18.07 26.11 18.68
C SER A 32 -18.67 25.84 17.30
N ARG A 33 -19.12 24.59 17.10
CA ARG A 33 -19.92 24.16 15.94
C ARG A 33 -21.38 24.66 16.00
N ARG A 34 -21.71 25.60 16.89
CA ARG A 34 -23.09 26.11 17.09
C ARG A 34 -23.36 27.49 16.48
N GLU A 35 -22.36 28.20 15.95
CA GLU A 35 -22.55 29.53 15.35
C GLU A 35 -23.03 29.49 13.88
N ALA A 36 -22.77 28.39 13.15
CA ALA A 36 -23.04 28.31 11.70
C ALA A 36 -24.52 28.07 11.33
N LEU A 37 -25.42 27.92 12.30
CA LEU A 37 -26.85 27.62 12.08
C LEU A 37 -27.81 28.76 12.47
N ARG A 38 -27.32 29.98 12.75
CA ARG A 38 -28.17 31.10 13.21
C ARG A 38 -28.34 32.29 12.25
N VAL A 39 -27.87 32.22 11.01
CA VAL A 39 -28.01 33.33 10.03
C VAL A 39 -29.15 33.11 9.00
N ALA A 40 -29.88 31.99 9.07
CA ALA A 40 -31.01 31.74 8.17
C ALA A 40 -32.37 31.85 8.87
N ALA A 41 -32.62 32.97 9.56
CA ALA A 41 -33.97 33.36 9.94
C ALA A 41 -33.98 34.85 10.29
N SER A 42 -34.50 35.70 9.41
CA SER A 42 -35.77 36.38 9.65
C SER A 42 -35.97 37.67 8.81
N TRP A 43 -37.24 37.87 8.43
CA TRP A 43 -37.92 39.10 7.97
C TRP A 43 -37.90 39.45 6.47
N GLY A 44 -38.99 39.05 5.81
CA GLY A 44 -39.46 39.60 4.54
C GLY A 44 -40.80 39.00 4.13
N LEU A 45 -41.91 39.50 4.70
CA LEU A 45 -43.27 39.24 4.22
C LEU A 45 -43.44 39.82 2.80
N GLY A 46 -43.94 39.03 1.86
CA GLY A 46 -44.42 39.58 0.58
C GLY A 46 -44.77 38.55 -0.49
N ALA A 47 -46.08 38.39 -0.72
CA ALA A 47 -46.75 37.96 -1.95
C ALA A 47 -46.67 36.49 -2.42
N ALA A 48 -47.86 35.96 -2.69
CA ALA A 48 -48.19 34.61 -3.16
C ALA A 48 -47.80 34.37 -4.62
N VAL A 49 -47.26 33.18 -4.93
CA VAL A 49 -47.42 32.53 -6.25
C VAL A 49 -47.35 31.00 -6.12
N ALA A 50 -48.41 30.35 -6.57
CA ALA A 50 -48.55 29.02 -7.17
C ALA A 50 -47.74 27.80 -6.69
N ALA A 51 -48.52 26.73 -6.45
CA ALA A 51 -48.11 25.35 -6.28
C ALA A 51 -47.22 24.81 -7.41
N THR A 52 -46.14 24.11 -7.04
CA THR A 52 -45.54 23.00 -7.80
C THR A 52 -45.05 21.95 -6.81
N PRO A 53 -45.26 20.64 -7.06
CA PRO A 53 -44.83 19.59 -6.16
C PRO A 53 -43.34 19.32 -6.41
N LEU A 54 -42.45 19.94 -5.63
CA LEU A 54 -41.04 19.56 -5.62
C LEU A 54 -40.83 18.31 -4.76
N GLY A 55 -41.52 17.24 -5.12
CA GLY A 55 -41.25 15.88 -4.66
C GLY A 55 -40.20 15.21 -5.55
N ALA A 56 -39.08 15.89 -5.81
CA ALA A 56 -37.91 15.23 -6.38
C ALA A 56 -37.17 14.56 -5.22
N ALA A 57 -37.61 13.34 -4.87
CA ALA A 57 -36.75 12.40 -4.17
C ALA A 57 -35.48 12.28 -5.02
N GLN A 58 -34.42 12.98 -4.64
CA GLN A 58 -33.09 12.67 -5.09
C GLN A 58 -32.80 11.29 -4.52
N ALA A 59 -33.13 10.27 -5.30
CA ALA A 59 -32.49 8.99 -5.22
C ALA A 59 -31.00 9.28 -5.47
N VAL A 60 -30.28 9.56 -4.38
CA VAL A 60 -28.83 9.40 -4.33
C VAL A 60 -28.63 7.92 -4.55
N THR A 61 -28.63 7.52 -5.82
CA THR A 61 -28.14 6.21 -6.23
C THR A 61 -26.68 6.24 -5.85
N ASN A 62 -26.40 5.74 -4.65
CA ASN A 62 -25.07 5.49 -4.14
C ASN A 62 -24.50 4.31 -4.95
N ARG A 63 -24.39 4.48 -6.27
CA ARG A 63 -23.53 3.66 -7.12
C ARG A 63 -22.14 4.01 -6.62
N LYS A 64 -21.60 3.20 -5.70
CA LYS A 64 -20.16 3.14 -5.48
C LYS A 64 -19.54 3.16 -6.88
N ALA A 65 -18.80 4.22 -7.19
CA ALA A 65 -18.12 4.33 -8.47
C ALA A 65 -17.32 3.04 -8.64
N GLN A 66 -17.74 2.20 -9.58
CA GLN A 66 -17.00 0.99 -9.88
C GLN A 66 -15.66 1.45 -10.44
N MET A 67 -14.57 0.94 -9.88
CA MET A 67 -13.23 1.21 -10.41
C MET A 67 -13.22 0.94 -11.91
N THR A 68 -12.62 1.85 -12.67
CA THR A 68 -12.35 1.59 -14.07
C THR A 68 -11.39 0.40 -14.18
N PRO A 69 -11.40 -0.33 -15.32
CA PRO A 69 -10.47 -1.44 -15.51
C PRO A 69 -8.99 -1.06 -15.34
N ALA A 70 -8.63 0.18 -15.70
CA ALA A 70 -7.28 0.71 -15.54
C ALA A 70 -6.91 0.94 -14.06
N GLU A 71 -7.78 1.55 -13.27
CA GLU A 71 -7.57 1.75 -11.82
C GLU A 71 -7.50 0.41 -11.07
N LEU A 72 -8.29 -0.58 -11.51
CA LEU A 72 -8.24 -1.93 -10.99
C LEU A 72 -6.88 -2.57 -11.28
N GLN A 73 -6.40 -2.49 -12.53
CA GLN A 73 -5.08 -3.01 -12.91
C GLN A 73 -3.97 -2.36 -12.08
N GLU A 74 -3.95 -1.03 -11.97
CA GLU A 74 -2.96 -0.30 -11.17
C GLU A 74 -2.95 -0.78 -9.71
N SER A 75 -4.13 -0.95 -9.12
CA SER A 75 -4.25 -1.46 -7.75
C SER A 75 -3.74 -2.88 -7.59
N LEU A 76 -4.00 -3.76 -8.57
CA LEU A 76 -3.50 -5.13 -8.58
C LEU A 76 -1.97 -5.18 -8.76
N VAL A 77 -1.39 -4.31 -9.59
CA VAL A 77 0.07 -4.17 -9.73
C VAL A 77 0.68 -3.85 -8.38
N LEU A 78 0.13 -2.88 -7.65
CA LEU A 78 0.69 -2.46 -6.36
C LEU A 78 0.53 -3.52 -5.27
N ILE A 79 -0.56 -4.29 -5.27
CA ILE A 79 -0.70 -5.47 -4.40
C ILE A 79 0.34 -6.54 -4.75
N LEU A 80 0.58 -6.80 -6.05
CA LEU A 80 1.62 -7.72 -6.50
C LEU A 80 3.02 -7.25 -6.09
N ARG A 81 3.30 -5.94 -6.12
CA ARG A 81 4.57 -5.37 -5.63
C ARG A 81 4.78 -5.64 -4.14
N VAL A 82 3.74 -5.50 -3.34
CA VAL A 82 3.83 -5.87 -1.92
C VAL A 82 4.11 -7.36 -1.75
N LYS A 83 3.46 -8.24 -2.52
CA LYS A 83 3.78 -9.68 -2.51
C LYS A 83 5.25 -9.95 -2.80
N GLU A 84 5.80 -9.35 -3.86
CA GLU A 84 7.23 -9.47 -4.17
C GLU A 84 8.11 -8.96 -3.04
N ALA A 85 7.73 -7.84 -2.41
CA ALA A 85 8.44 -7.29 -1.27
C ALA A 85 8.43 -8.24 -0.05
N THR A 86 7.33 -8.95 0.21
CA THR A 86 7.28 -9.97 1.29
C THR A 86 8.19 -11.15 1.01
N GLU A 87 8.28 -11.60 -0.24
CA GLU A 87 9.18 -12.67 -0.64
C GLU A 87 10.65 -12.23 -0.57
N GLN A 88 10.92 -10.99 -0.98
CA GLN A 88 12.22 -10.35 -0.87
C GLN A 88 12.67 -10.28 0.59
N GLU A 89 11.85 -9.75 1.48
CA GLU A 89 12.20 -9.67 2.90
C GLU A 89 12.41 -11.07 3.50
N SER A 90 11.56 -12.04 3.14
CA SER A 90 11.72 -13.43 3.57
C SER A 90 13.06 -14.03 3.18
N ARG A 91 13.55 -13.76 1.96
CA ARG A 91 14.86 -14.23 1.48
C ARG A 91 16.01 -13.53 2.20
N LEU A 92 15.88 -12.23 2.45
CA LEU A 92 16.87 -11.47 3.23
C LEU A 92 17.01 -12.07 4.64
N ILE A 93 15.88 -12.33 5.31
CA ILE A 93 15.86 -12.96 6.64
C ILE A 93 16.55 -14.33 6.62
N LYS A 94 16.17 -15.19 5.67
CA LYS A 94 16.72 -16.56 5.55
C LYS A 94 18.21 -16.58 5.22
N SER A 95 18.67 -15.67 4.37
CA SER A 95 20.06 -15.66 3.88
C SER A 95 21.06 -15.19 4.92
N GLY A 96 20.63 -14.43 5.93
CA GLY A 96 21.51 -13.81 6.91
C GLY A 96 22.52 -12.81 6.31
N LYS A 97 22.41 -12.44 5.02
CA LYS A 97 23.37 -11.56 4.31
C LYS A 97 23.27 -10.08 4.78
N TYR A 98 22.77 -9.80 5.98
CA TYR A 98 22.49 -8.46 6.47
C TYR A 98 23.78 -7.67 6.82
N LYS A 99 24.06 -6.55 6.14
CA LYS A 99 25.10 -5.59 6.59
C LYS A 99 24.60 -4.78 7.81
N SER A 100 25.12 -5.21 8.97
CA SER A 100 25.08 -4.75 10.39
C SER A 100 24.19 -3.61 10.92
N LEU A 101 23.79 -2.54 10.22
CA LEU A 101 23.11 -1.42 10.93
C LEU A 101 21.94 -0.77 10.18
N GLN A 102 21.90 -0.88 8.85
CA GLN A 102 20.81 -0.29 8.06
C GLN A 102 19.71 -1.28 7.71
N ARG A 103 19.96 -2.58 7.89
CA ARG A 103 19.07 -3.62 7.37
C ARG A 103 18.11 -4.24 8.37
N LEU A 104 18.15 -3.84 9.64
CA LEU A 104 17.32 -4.43 10.70
C LEU A 104 16.30 -3.46 11.29
N ASN A 105 15.69 -2.65 10.43
CA ASN A 105 14.35 -2.15 10.71
C ASN A 105 13.35 -2.94 9.88
N VAL A 106 13.21 -4.25 10.16
CA VAL A 106 12.14 -5.11 9.60
C VAL A 106 10.80 -4.36 9.73
N LYS A 107 10.52 -3.78 10.90
CA LYS A 107 9.36 -2.91 11.14
C LYS A 107 9.22 -1.80 10.10
N ARG A 108 10.29 -1.08 9.77
CA ARG A 108 10.27 -0.01 8.76
C ARG A 108 9.98 -0.55 7.36
N ALA A 109 10.58 -1.68 6.98
CA ALA A 109 10.30 -2.32 5.70
C ALA A 109 8.81 -2.71 5.62
N ILE A 110 8.26 -3.33 6.67
CA ILE A 110 6.86 -3.71 6.73
C ILE A 110 5.93 -2.48 6.75
N SER A 111 6.25 -1.43 7.51
CA SER A 111 5.49 -0.17 7.49
C SER A 111 5.49 0.44 6.08
N MET A 112 6.62 0.44 5.38
CA MET A 112 6.67 0.91 3.98
C MET A 112 5.81 0.06 3.04
N MET A 113 5.73 -1.25 3.24
CA MET A 113 4.84 -2.12 2.45
C MET A 113 3.35 -1.78 2.65
N ILE A 114 2.96 -1.39 3.87
CA ILE A 114 1.57 -1.03 4.18
C ILE A 114 1.27 0.40 3.72
N ASP A 115 2.10 1.36 4.12
CA ASP A 115 1.81 2.80 4.01
C ASP A 115 2.04 3.32 2.58
N ASN A 116 3.18 2.99 1.96
CA ASN A 116 3.52 3.54 0.63
C ASN A 116 2.60 3.00 -0.47
N TYR A 117 2.03 1.82 -0.26
CA TYR A 117 1.13 1.17 -1.22
C TYR A 117 -0.34 1.36 -0.86
N ASP A 118 -0.69 2.00 0.26
CA ASP A 118 -2.06 2.02 0.82
C ASP A 118 -2.71 0.63 0.78
N LEU A 119 -1.99 -0.37 1.33
CA LEU A 119 -2.33 -1.78 1.12
C LEU A 119 -3.75 -2.12 1.59
N TYR A 120 -4.16 -1.57 2.73
CA TYR A 120 -5.51 -1.75 3.26
C TYR A 120 -6.57 -1.12 2.35
N GLY A 121 -6.40 0.16 1.97
CA GLY A 121 -7.34 0.86 1.10
C GLY A 121 -7.51 0.16 -0.24
N ARG A 122 -6.41 -0.34 -0.82
CA ARG A 122 -6.43 -1.10 -2.07
C ARG A 122 -7.19 -2.41 -1.95
N PHE A 123 -6.97 -3.20 -0.89
CA PHE A 123 -7.76 -4.42 -0.71
C PHE A 123 -9.26 -4.14 -0.62
N VAL A 124 -9.66 -3.10 0.11
CA VAL A 124 -11.07 -2.72 0.26
C VAL A 124 -11.66 -2.25 -1.07
N ALA A 125 -10.95 -1.39 -1.80
CA ALA A 125 -11.40 -0.87 -3.10
C ALA A 125 -11.49 -1.99 -4.15
N THR A 126 -10.44 -2.80 -4.27
CA THR A 126 -10.33 -3.88 -5.27
C THR A 126 -11.26 -5.06 -4.97
N SER A 127 -11.67 -5.28 -3.70
CA SER A 127 -12.67 -6.30 -3.35
C SER A 127 -14.00 -6.13 -4.09
N ALA A 128 -14.37 -4.90 -4.48
CA ALA A 128 -15.60 -4.63 -5.22
C ALA A 128 -15.61 -5.23 -6.64
N ALA A 129 -14.43 -5.60 -7.17
CA ALA A 129 -14.30 -6.27 -8.46
C ALA A 129 -14.42 -7.80 -8.37
N ALA A 130 -14.47 -8.37 -7.16
CA ALA A 130 -14.74 -9.80 -6.97
C ALA A 130 -16.19 -10.13 -7.37
N PRO A 131 -16.49 -11.41 -7.69
CA PRO A 131 -17.88 -11.88 -7.83
C PRO A 131 -18.72 -11.47 -6.63
N GLY A 132 -19.98 -11.09 -6.84
CA GLY A 132 -20.82 -10.44 -5.82
C GLY A 132 -20.96 -11.26 -4.52
N ASP A 133 -21.03 -12.58 -4.63
CA ASP A 133 -21.07 -13.55 -3.52
C ASP A 133 -19.73 -13.70 -2.78
N LYS A 134 -18.63 -13.25 -3.38
CA LYS A 134 -17.26 -13.38 -2.87
C LYS A 134 -16.63 -12.07 -2.40
N ILE A 135 -17.33 -10.93 -2.51
CA ILE A 135 -16.81 -9.62 -2.09
C ILE A 135 -16.37 -9.64 -0.62
N GLN A 136 -17.22 -10.15 0.29
CA GLN A 136 -16.88 -10.23 1.72
C GLN A 136 -15.69 -11.15 1.98
N THR A 137 -15.61 -12.27 1.26
CA THR A 137 -14.50 -13.22 1.34
C THR A 137 -13.19 -12.58 0.87
N ALA A 138 -13.21 -11.85 -0.25
CA ALA A 138 -12.07 -11.10 -0.75
C ALA A 138 -11.60 -10.06 0.28
N THR A 139 -12.52 -9.26 0.82
CA THR A 139 -12.19 -8.28 1.87
C THR A 139 -11.56 -8.96 3.10
N GLY A 140 -12.08 -10.12 3.51
CA GLY A 140 -11.51 -10.89 4.62
C GLY A 140 -10.12 -11.47 4.36
N TYR A 141 -9.77 -11.82 3.12
CA TYR A 141 -8.38 -12.18 2.78
C TYR A 141 -7.45 -10.96 2.84
N GLY A 142 -7.88 -9.83 2.29
CA GLY A 142 -7.10 -8.58 2.33
C GLY A 142 -6.82 -8.10 3.76
N GLN A 143 -7.84 -8.14 4.63
CA GLN A 143 -7.68 -7.79 6.05
C GLN A 143 -6.66 -8.70 6.75
N ARG A 144 -6.76 -10.03 6.59
CA ARG A 144 -5.81 -10.99 7.18
C ARG A 144 -4.37 -10.82 6.66
N ALA A 145 -4.21 -10.41 5.40
CA ALA A 145 -2.90 -10.11 4.83
C ALA A 145 -2.25 -8.92 5.54
N VAL A 146 -3.01 -7.84 5.78
CA VAL A 146 -2.56 -6.64 6.50
C VAL A 146 -2.33 -6.94 7.97
N GLU A 147 -3.23 -7.66 8.63
CA GLU A 147 -3.12 -8.05 10.05
C GLU A 147 -1.82 -8.83 10.31
N SER A 148 -1.49 -9.79 9.45
CA SER A 148 -0.22 -10.54 9.53
C SER A 148 1.00 -9.61 9.51
N LEU A 149 0.98 -8.55 8.69
CA LEU A 149 2.07 -7.56 8.62
C LEU A 149 2.08 -6.64 9.84
N VAL A 150 0.91 -6.21 10.31
CA VAL A 150 0.77 -5.38 11.52
C VAL A 150 1.27 -6.12 12.76
N GLN A 151 1.06 -7.44 12.87
CA GLN A 151 1.63 -8.25 13.95
C GLN A 151 3.16 -8.16 14.01
N ILE A 152 3.85 -8.09 12.86
CA ILE A 152 5.29 -7.86 12.85
C ILE A 152 5.61 -6.48 13.41
N ILE A 153 4.86 -5.44 13.05
CA ILE A 153 5.08 -4.08 13.57
C ILE A 153 4.84 -4.02 15.08
N GLU A 154 3.81 -4.68 15.59
CA GLU A 154 3.41 -4.60 17.00
C GLU A 154 4.33 -5.42 17.92
N TYR A 155 4.62 -6.67 17.56
CA TYR A 155 5.27 -7.63 18.46
C TYR A 155 6.78 -7.76 18.25
N PHE A 156 7.31 -7.27 17.13
CA PHE A 156 8.75 -7.31 16.89
C PHE A 156 9.46 -6.20 17.70
N PRO A 157 10.58 -6.52 18.38
CA PRO A 157 11.25 -5.56 19.25
C PRO A 157 11.88 -4.40 18.46
N ASP A 158 11.77 -3.18 18.99
CA ASP A 158 12.35 -1.97 18.38
C ASP A 158 13.88 -1.93 18.43
N LYS A 159 14.47 -2.64 19.39
CA LYS A 159 15.91 -2.65 19.65
C LYS A 159 16.40 -4.08 19.60
N LEU A 160 17.10 -4.42 18.52
CA LEU A 160 17.82 -5.68 18.44
C LEU A 160 19.20 -5.49 19.06
N VAL A 161 19.50 -6.30 20.08
CA VAL A 161 20.81 -6.33 20.72
C VAL A 161 21.70 -7.21 19.86
N ALA A 162 22.73 -6.62 19.25
CA ALA A 162 23.62 -7.24 18.26
C ALA A 162 22.97 -7.60 16.91
N ASN A 163 23.82 -7.85 15.91
CA ASN A 163 23.49 -7.98 14.48
C ASN A 163 22.58 -9.17 14.11
N ASP A 164 22.09 -9.94 15.09
CA ASP A 164 21.45 -11.24 14.85
C ASP A 164 20.04 -11.30 15.42
N LEU A 165 19.12 -11.74 14.57
CA LEU A 165 17.79 -12.18 15.00
C LEU A 165 17.88 -13.56 15.64
N SER A 166 17.28 -13.73 16.81
CA SER A 166 17.08 -15.07 17.37
C SER A 166 16.27 -15.94 16.41
N ARG A 167 16.46 -17.25 16.44
CA ARG A 167 15.72 -18.19 15.57
C ARG A 167 14.20 -18.07 15.74
N GLU A 168 13.74 -17.81 16.96
CA GLU A 168 12.33 -17.61 17.28
C GLU A 168 11.79 -16.33 16.62
N GLN A 169 12.53 -15.21 16.70
CA GLN A 169 12.17 -13.96 16.00
C GLN A 169 12.17 -14.13 14.48
N GLN A 170 13.16 -14.81 13.91
CA GLN A 170 13.19 -15.11 12.48
C GLN A 170 11.97 -15.95 12.08
N SER A 171 11.67 -17.01 12.83
CA SER A 171 10.52 -17.88 12.55
C SER A 171 9.20 -17.12 12.66
N PHE A 172 9.05 -16.25 13.65
CA PHE A 172 7.88 -15.41 13.83
C PHE A 172 7.66 -14.50 12.61
N VAL A 173 8.69 -13.74 12.19
CA VAL A 173 8.57 -12.84 11.04
C VAL A 173 8.32 -13.62 9.75
N LEU A 174 9.03 -14.73 9.53
CA LEU A 174 8.85 -15.57 8.34
C LEU A 174 7.44 -16.17 8.27
N ALA A 175 6.87 -16.61 9.39
CA ALA A 175 5.51 -17.12 9.43
C ALA A 175 4.47 -16.03 9.11
N ALA A 176 4.66 -14.82 9.63
CA ALA A 176 3.79 -13.68 9.34
C ALA A 176 3.88 -13.23 7.88
N LEU A 177 5.09 -13.16 7.30
CA LEU A 177 5.31 -12.87 5.88
C LEU A 177 4.68 -13.93 4.97
N ASP A 178 4.85 -15.22 5.29
CA ASP A 178 4.24 -16.33 4.56
C ASP A 178 2.71 -16.30 4.64
N SER A 179 2.15 -16.03 5.83
CA SER A 179 0.71 -15.84 6.04
C SER A 179 0.18 -14.67 5.19
N SER A 180 0.88 -13.53 5.18
CA SER A 180 0.51 -12.38 4.36
C SER A 180 0.51 -12.71 2.87
N SER A 181 1.58 -13.34 2.36
CA SER A 181 1.67 -13.79 0.95
C SER A 181 0.54 -14.73 0.56
N LYS A 182 0.22 -15.73 1.39
CA LYS A 182 -0.87 -16.70 1.11
C LYS A 182 -2.25 -16.04 1.09
N ASN A 183 -2.48 -15.07 1.96
CA ASN A 183 -3.72 -14.30 1.95
C ASN A 183 -3.79 -13.38 0.72
N ILE A 184 -2.68 -12.79 0.28
CA ILE A 184 -2.60 -12.06 -0.99
C ILE A 184 -2.94 -13.00 -2.16
N ASP A 185 -2.37 -14.20 -2.22
CA ASP A 185 -2.66 -15.17 -3.28
C ASP A 185 -4.15 -15.56 -3.30
N SER A 186 -4.72 -15.81 -2.12
CA SER A 186 -6.14 -16.13 -1.95
C SER A 186 -7.05 -14.97 -2.37
N PHE A 187 -6.63 -13.74 -2.12
CA PHE A 187 -7.32 -12.54 -2.59
C PHE A 187 -7.27 -12.41 -4.12
N LEU A 188 -6.09 -12.53 -4.71
CA LEU A 188 -5.88 -12.40 -6.15
C LEU A 188 -6.62 -13.49 -6.93
N ALA A 189 -6.76 -14.69 -6.38
CA ALA A 189 -7.54 -15.78 -6.99
C ALA A 189 -9.04 -15.46 -7.15
N LEU A 190 -9.55 -14.42 -6.46
CA LEU A 190 -10.94 -13.96 -6.57
C LEU A 190 -11.11 -12.79 -7.54
N MET A 191 -10.02 -12.26 -8.09
CA MET A 191 -10.05 -11.10 -8.99
C MET A 191 -10.31 -11.52 -10.44
N PRO A 192 -10.83 -10.62 -11.29
CA PRO A 192 -10.99 -10.88 -12.71
C PRO A 192 -9.66 -11.29 -13.37
N SER A 193 -9.62 -12.47 -13.99
CA SER A 193 -8.38 -13.04 -14.54
C SER A 193 -7.74 -12.16 -15.61
N THR A 194 -8.55 -11.56 -16.48
CA THR A 194 -8.08 -10.69 -17.56
C THR A 194 -7.25 -9.51 -17.04
N THR A 195 -7.75 -8.81 -16.02
CA THR A 195 -7.06 -7.67 -15.40
C THR A 195 -5.89 -8.11 -14.54
N LEU A 196 -6.01 -9.25 -13.85
CA LEU A 196 -4.93 -9.83 -13.05
C LEU A 196 -3.73 -10.24 -13.92
N ASP A 197 -3.98 -10.87 -15.07
CA ASP A 197 -2.93 -11.32 -15.98
C ASP A 197 -2.21 -10.13 -16.64
N ALA A 198 -2.94 -9.06 -16.97
CA ALA A 198 -2.34 -7.80 -17.41
C ALA A 198 -1.43 -7.20 -16.32
N ALA A 199 -1.89 -7.14 -15.07
CA ALA A 199 -1.09 -6.65 -13.95
C ALA A 199 0.18 -7.51 -13.71
N ARG A 200 0.05 -8.84 -13.78
CA ARG A 200 1.19 -9.77 -13.67
C ARG A 200 2.21 -9.57 -14.79
N THR A 201 1.72 -9.41 -16.02
CA THR A 201 2.57 -9.18 -17.20
C THR A 201 3.39 -7.91 -17.01
N GLN A 202 2.73 -6.82 -16.60
CA GLN A 202 3.41 -5.55 -16.30
C GLN A 202 4.49 -5.70 -15.23
N VAL A 203 4.19 -6.37 -14.11
CA VAL A 203 5.18 -6.61 -13.04
C VAL A 203 6.39 -7.40 -13.54
N VAL A 204 6.19 -8.43 -14.36
CA VAL A 204 7.26 -9.23 -14.96
C VAL A 204 8.11 -8.40 -15.92
N GLU A 205 7.48 -7.61 -16.78
CA GLU A 205 8.18 -6.73 -17.72
C GLU A 205 9.02 -5.68 -16.99
N GLU A 206 8.44 -5.00 -16.01
CA GLU A 206 9.14 -4.01 -15.18
C GLU A 206 10.32 -4.66 -14.42
N ASN A 207 10.16 -5.88 -13.90
CA ASN A 207 11.28 -6.61 -13.27
C ASN A 207 12.40 -6.95 -14.25
N ALA A 208 12.05 -7.37 -15.47
CA ALA A 208 13.03 -7.70 -16.50
C ALA A 208 13.79 -6.45 -16.99
N LEU A 209 13.13 -5.29 -17.04
CA LEU A 209 13.77 -4.01 -17.32
C LEU A 209 14.71 -3.60 -16.19
N ASN A 210 14.24 -3.66 -14.94
CA ASN A 210 15.07 -3.36 -13.78
C ASN A 210 16.34 -4.23 -13.75
N GLU A 211 16.22 -5.54 -14.00
CA GLU A 211 17.38 -6.44 -14.04
C GLU A 211 18.40 -6.02 -15.11
N LYS A 212 17.95 -5.68 -16.32
CA LYS A 212 18.82 -5.18 -17.39
C LYS A 212 19.49 -3.86 -17.04
N GLU A 213 18.76 -2.93 -16.44
CA GLU A 213 19.31 -1.63 -16.01
C GLU A 213 20.41 -1.82 -14.95
N TYR A 214 20.18 -2.70 -13.97
CA TYR A 214 21.18 -3.04 -12.95
C TYR A 214 22.46 -3.66 -13.54
N GLU A 215 22.33 -4.55 -14.54
CA GLU A 215 23.49 -5.15 -15.21
C GLU A 215 24.35 -4.11 -15.97
N ASN A 216 23.71 -3.08 -16.51
CA ASN A 216 24.38 -2.05 -17.31
C ASN A 216 25.05 -0.95 -16.46
N GLU A 217 24.51 -0.61 -15.29
CA GLU A 217 25.04 0.49 -14.46
C GLU A 217 26.18 0.08 -13.52
N ASP A 218 26.19 -1.16 -13.02
CA ASP A 218 26.93 -1.48 -11.80
C ASP A 218 27.54 -2.90 -11.83
N GLY A 219 28.14 -3.29 -12.96
CA GLY A 219 28.69 -4.63 -13.29
C GLY A 219 29.71 -5.27 -12.32
N SER A 220 29.88 -4.72 -11.12
CA SER A 220 30.71 -5.24 -10.03
C SER A 220 29.98 -5.49 -8.70
N LYS A 221 28.67 -5.17 -8.56
CA LYS A 221 27.91 -5.41 -7.32
C LYS A 221 26.86 -6.51 -7.50
N GLU A 222 27.04 -7.63 -6.79
CA GLU A 222 26.07 -8.73 -6.69
C GLU A 222 24.67 -8.17 -6.35
N ILE A 223 23.66 -8.45 -7.20
CA ILE A 223 22.26 -8.12 -6.92
C ILE A 223 21.89 -8.75 -5.58
N LEU A 224 21.75 -7.89 -4.57
CA LEU A 224 21.28 -8.33 -3.27
C LEU A 224 19.83 -8.78 -3.44
N ASN A 225 19.54 -10.04 -3.09
CA ASN A 225 18.19 -10.59 -3.06
C ASN A 225 17.54 -10.93 -4.43
N LYS A 226 18.34 -11.36 -5.40
CA LYS A 226 17.82 -11.94 -6.63
C LYS A 226 16.83 -13.09 -6.31
N PRO A 227 15.63 -13.12 -6.91
CA PRO A 227 14.77 -14.29 -6.78
C PRO A 227 15.56 -15.52 -7.20
N VAL A 228 15.48 -16.60 -6.42
CA VAL A 228 16.05 -17.88 -6.84
C VAL A 228 15.38 -18.20 -8.17
N SER A 229 16.16 -18.37 -9.23
CA SER A 229 15.68 -18.78 -10.54
C SER A 229 15.04 -20.17 -10.41
N LYS A 230 13.80 -20.21 -9.94
CA LYS A 230 12.92 -21.33 -10.16
C LYS A 230 12.65 -21.28 -11.65
N THR A 231 13.30 -22.16 -12.39
CA THR A 231 12.83 -22.63 -13.70
C THR A 231 11.32 -22.73 -13.60
N LEU A 232 10.61 -21.77 -14.19
CA LEU A 232 9.16 -21.79 -14.25
C LEU A 232 8.80 -23.03 -15.06
N ALA A 233 8.50 -24.12 -14.38
CA ALA A 233 7.69 -25.17 -14.96
C ALA A 233 6.34 -24.52 -15.22
N GLN A 234 6.13 -24.10 -16.46
CA GLN A 234 4.82 -23.75 -16.98
C GLN A 234 3.89 -24.95 -16.73
N PRO A 235 2.68 -24.75 -16.20
CA PRO A 235 1.63 -25.75 -16.36
C PRO A 235 1.26 -25.92 -17.83
#